data_AF-A0AAU2L4Y3-F1
#
_entry.id   AF-A0AAU2L4Y3-F1
#
_cell.length_a   1.000
_cell.length_b   1.000
_cell.length_c   1.000
_cell.angle_alpha   90.00
_cell.angle_beta   90.00
_cell.angle_gamma   90.00
#
_symmetry.space_group_name_H-M   'P 1'
#
loop_
_entity.id
_entity.type
_entity.pdbx_description
1 polymer ?
#
loop_
_entity_poly.entity_id
_entity_poly.type
_entity_poly.pdbx_seq_one_letter_code
_entity_poly.pdbx_strand_id
1 'polypeptide(L)'
;MRPATVSRLTMAVAALVCALLALQPATARAASYTKISGGGSTWSSNALDQWRRNVAANSGMTVNYSPVGSSVGREQFKNGTADFAVSEIPYGLTESGMRDAPPKRGYAYMPIVAGGTAFMYNLRIGGRKVTNLRLSGEVVTKIFTGTLTMWNAPEIRADNPGLVLPARRIIPVVRSDGSGTTAQLTTWLAKEHSGLWDAYCRRAGRSTPCGMTSYFPVVPGSSTIAKSGSLGVSGYTKQGHAEGAITYVEYSYAIKTGFPVAKVLNASGYYVEPTASSVAVALMKARINEDKNSENYLTQILDGVYRSADRRTYPLSSYSYMIVPTKAESPFTTAKGKTLGSFANYFLCEGQQQAEELGYSPLPKNLVEAGFTQVRRIPGAPSADIDIKSCRNPTFSSDGSNTLARNAPYPKACDKRGTTQCADGTAGAKQQTRVNSGADGGGSGGGTGGTGGTGAAGGKGGAGTAGASGGSTGTDGASGAATGGGAASGAVDPDTGEPIEGSAGGGDASVVGNPVTLAAGGSPGLRGVLMALSAVLLLGVVVGPPLTARALAARNRRKEGPR
;
A
#
# COMPACT_ATOMS: atom_id res chain seq x y z
N MET A 1 20.90 91.78 -3.22
CA MET A 1 20.35 90.43 -3.50
C MET A 1 21.50 89.52 -3.92
N ARG A 2 21.62 88.31 -3.36
CA ARG A 2 22.61 87.29 -3.77
C ARG A 2 21.85 86.02 -4.19
N PRO A 3 22.21 85.34 -5.29
CA PRO A 3 21.55 84.11 -5.68
C PRO A 3 21.86 82.99 -4.69
N ALA A 4 20.85 82.18 -4.35
CA ALA A 4 21.03 81.06 -3.44
C ALA A 4 21.87 79.97 -4.10
N THR A 5 23.06 79.73 -3.56
CA THR A 5 23.87 78.54 -3.86
C THR A 5 23.17 77.30 -3.32
N VAL A 6 22.23 76.75 -4.09
CA VAL A 6 21.71 75.40 -3.85
C VAL A 6 22.90 74.44 -3.96
N SER A 7 23.29 73.88 -2.81
CA SER A 7 24.55 73.16 -2.67
C SER A 7 24.63 71.98 -3.63
N ARG A 8 25.74 71.85 -4.36
CA ARG A 8 26.01 70.69 -5.25
C ARG A 8 25.87 69.34 -4.52
N LEU A 9 26.00 69.36 -3.19
CA LEU A 9 25.79 68.21 -2.31
C LEU A 9 24.35 67.64 -2.36
N THR A 10 23.31 68.49 -2.48
CA THR A 10 21.92 68.00 -2.49
C THR A 10 21.56 67.30 -3.81
N MET A 11 22.07 67.78 -4.94
CA MET A 11 21.94 67.07 -6.22
C MET A 11 22.71 65.75 -6.23
N ALA A 12 23.91 65.70 -5.66
CA ALA A 12 24.69 64.46 -5.56
C ALA A 12 23.98 63.39 -4.70
N VAL A 13 23.42 63.78 -3.55
CA VAL A 13 22.65 62.88 -2.68
C VAL A 13 21.35 62.41 -3.35
N ALA A 14 20.63 63.31 -4.03
CA ALA A 14 19.41 62.92 -4.78
C ALA A 14 19.71 61.92 -5.91
N ALA A 15 20.80 62.13 -6.66
CA ALA A 15 21.24 61.20 -7.71
C ALA A 15 21.65 59.83 -7.13
N LEU A 16 22.37 59.81 -5.99
CA LEU A 16 22.76 58.57 -5.32
C LEU A 16 21.54 57.79 -4.80
N VAL A 17 20.54 58.48 -4.24
CA VAL A 17 19.28 57.87 -3.77
C VAL A 17 18.47 57.32 -4.95
N CYS A 18 18.40 58.02 -6.08
CA CYS A 18 17.76 57.51 -7.30
C CYS A 18 18.49 56.28 -7.87
N ALA A 19 19.83 56.25 -7.83
CA ALA A 19 20.61 55.07 -8.24
C ALA A 19 20.37 53.87 -7.30
N LEU A 20 20.32 54.09 -5.98
CA LEU A 20 19.99 53.06 -4.99
C LEU A 20 18.55 52.53 -5.13
N LEU A 21 17.60 53.37 -5.53
CA LEU A 21 16.23 52.97 -5.86
C LEU A 21 16.12 52.19 -7.18
N ALA A 22 17.02 52.44 -8.14
CA ALA A 22 17.10 51.67 -9.39
C ALA A 22 17.76 50.29 -9.21
N LEU A 23 18.51 50.08 -8.12
CA LEU A 23 19.15 48.80 -7.76
C LEU A 23 18.29 47.91 -6.84
N GLN A 24 16.97 48.10 -6.80
CA GLN A 24 16.12 47.10 -6.12
C GLN A 24 16.26 45.74 -6.83
N PRO A 25 16.59 44.65 -6.10
CA PRO A 25 16.65 43.33 -6.71
C PRO A 25 15.27 43.01 -7.28
N ALA A 26 15.23 42.55 -8.54
CA ALA A 26 13.99 42.18 -9.20
C ALA A 26 13.20 41.24 -8.27
N THR A 27 12.02 41.67 -7.83
CA THR A 27 11.22 40.88 -6.89
C THR A 27 10.96 39.53 -7.52
N ALA A 28 11.47 38.47 -6.88
CA ALA A 28 11.33 37.12 -7.39
C ALA A 28 9.84 36.78 -7.43
N ARG A 29 9.24 36.93 -8.63
CA ARG A 29 7.83 36.61 -8.86
C ARG A 29 7.67 35.11 -8.66
N ALA A 30 7.25 34.73 -7.46
CA ALA A 30 6.87 33.38 -7.13
C ALA A 30 5.94 32.85 -8.23
N ALA A 31 6.27 31.69 -8.78
CA ALA A 31 5.54 31.14 -9.91
C ALA A 31 4.07 30.96 -9.53
N SER A 32 3.18 31.77 -10.11
CA SER A 32 1.75 31.63 -9.85
C SER A 32 1.25 30.29 -10.39
N TYR A 33 0.60 29.52 -9.52
CA TYR A 33 0.02 28.21 -9.80
C TYR A 33 -1.48 28.24 -9.50
N THR A 34 -2.30 27.86 -10.48
CA THR A 34 -3.74 27.69 -10.26
C THR A 34 -3.98 26.39 -9.51
N LYS A 35 -4.84 26.42 -8.50
CA LYS A 35 -5.28 25.21 -7.77
C LYS A 35 -5.86 24.17 -8.75
N ILE A 36 -5.44 22.92 -8.58
CA ILE A 36 -5.99 21.76 -9.28
C ILE A 36 -6.64 20.79 -8.30
N SER A 37 -7.69 20.10 -8.74
CA SER A 37 -8.38 19.08 -7.95
C SER A 37 -8.50 17.76 -8.71
N GLY A 38 -8.09 16.66 -8.09
CA GLY A 38 -8.26 15.32 -8.64
C GLY A 38 -8.86 14.34 -7.64
N GLY A 39 -9.19 13.15 -8.12
CA GLY A 39 -9.73 12.09 -7.28
C GLY A 39 -9.45 10.70 -7.82
N GLY A 40 -9.67 9.69 -6.99
CA GLY A 40 -9.66 8.29 -7.40
C GLY A 40 -8.94 7.37 -6.43
N SER A 41 -7.96 6.64 -6.96
CA SER A 41 -7.21 5.57 -6.30
C SER A 41 -6.83 5.86 -4.84
N THR A 42 -7.23 4.93 -3.97
CA THR A 42 -6.72 4.75 -2.61
C THR A 42 -5.46 3.90 -2.58
N TRP A 43 -4.99 3.35 -3.71
CA TRP A 43 -3.74 2.62 -3.80
C TRP A 43 -2.57 3.61 -3.84
N SER A 44 -2.68 4.68 -4.64
CA SER A 44 -1.64 5.73 -4.79
C SER A 44 -1.68 6.83 -3.73
N SER A 45 -2.66 6.83 -2.81
CA SER A 45 -2.95 8.04 -2.03
C SER A 45 -1.87 8.39 -1.01
N ASN A 46 -1.16 7.43 -0.42
CA ASN A 46 -0.09 7.73 0.53
C ASN A 46 1.10 8.45 -0.15
N ALA A 47 1.46 8.06 -1.38
CA ALA A 47 2.46 8.76 -2.20
C ALA A 47 1.97 10.16 -2.62
N LEU A 48 0.76 10.27 -3.18
CA LEU A 48 0.15 11.55 -3.58
C LEU A 48 0.03 12.53 -2.40
N ASP A 49 -0.32 12.04 -1.20
CA ASP A 49 -0.41 12.85 0.00
C ASP A 49 0.96 13.35 0.48
N GLN A 50 2.05 12.60 0.28
CA GLN A 50 3.39 13.11 0.53
C GLN A 50 3.79 14.16 -0.51
N TRP A 51 3.61 13.87 -1.79
CA TRP A 51 4.01 14.79 -2.85
C TRP A 51 3.26 16.12 -2.82
N ARG A 52 1.94 16.10 -2.56
CA ARG A 52 1.16 17.35 -2.41
C ARG A 52 1.62 18.20 -1.23
N ARG A 53 2.08 17.59 -0.12
CA ARG A 53 2.69 18.32 1.01
C ARG A 53 4.00 18.95 0.57
N ASN A 54 4.87 18.19 -0.09
CA ASN A 54 6.18 18.65 -0.55
C ASN A 54 6.04 19.82 -1.54
N VAL A 55 5.16 19.74 -2.55
CA VAL A 55 4.99 20.85 -3.50
C VAL A 55 4.29 22.07 -2.91
N ALA A 56 3.38 21.89 -1.95
CA ALA A 56 2.80 23.00 -1.22
C ALA A 56 3.87 23.77 -0.42
N ALA A 57 4.76 23.07 0.28
CA ALA A 57 5.86 23.66 1.03
C ALA A 57 6.93 24.30 0.11
N ASN A 58 7.36 23.58 -0.92
CA ASN A 58 8.52 23.96 -1.75
C ASN A 58 8.18 24.96 -2.86
N SER A 59 6.91 25.08 -3.26
CA SER A 59 6.51 25.86 -4.45
C SER A 59 5.15 26.54 -4.37
N GLY A 60 4.43 26.44 -3.25
CA GLY A 60 3.09 27.00 -3.09
C GLY A 60 1.99 26.31 -3.92
N MET A 61 2.31 25.20 -4.62
CA MET A 61 1.33 24.47 -5.43
C MET A 61 0.22 23.86 -4.56
N THR A 62 -1.03 24.27 -4.80
CA THR A 62 -2.20 23.67 -4.16
C THR A 62 -2.76 22.54 -5.02
N VAL A 63 -2.42 21.30 -4.65
CA VAL A 63 -3.00 20.08 -5.24
C VAL A 63 -4.03 19.49 -4.27
N ASN A 64 -5.29 19.51 -4.67
CA ASN A 64 -6.37 18.80 -3.98
C ASN A 64 -6.49 17.37 -4.52
N TYR A 65 -6.61 16.40 -3.61
CA TYR A 65 -6.84 15.00 -3.97
C TYR A 65 -7.90 14.35 -3.06
N SER A 66 -8.83 13.62 -3.66
CA SER A 66 -9.90 12.88 -2.98
C SER A 66 -9.70 11.35 -3.19
N PRO A 67 -9.31 10.59 -2.15
CA PRO A 67 -9.06 9.15 -2.26
C PRO A 67 -10.39 8.36 -2.16
N VAL A 68 -11.19 8.42 -3.23
CA VAL A 68 -12.60 7.94 -3.30
C VAL A 68 -12.79 6.60 -4.02
N GLY A 69 -11.71 5.96 -4.46
CA GLY A 69 -11.75 4.74 -5.27
C GLY A 69 -11.61 5.05 -6.77
N SER A 70 -10.88 4.19 -7.47
CA SER A 70 -10.41 4.40 -8.84
C SER A 70 -11.55 4.59 -9.86
N SER A 71 -12.69 3.90 -9.70
CA SER A 71 -13.86 4.12 -10.57
C SER A 71 -14.51 5.49 -10.34
N VAL A 72 -14.64 5.93 -9.09
CA VAL A 72 -15.24 7.25 -8.77
C VAL A 72 -14.35 8.39 -9.28
N GLY A 73 -13.02 8.28 -9.16
CA GLY A 73 -12.10 9.24 -9.74
C GLY A 73 -12.23 9.36 -11.26
N ARG A 74 -12.33 8.22 -11.95
CA ARG A 74 -12.55 8.17 -13.41
C ARG A 74 -13.87 8.80 -13.83
N GLU A 75 -14.93 8.61 -13.06
CA GLU A 75 -16.23 9.25 -13.28
C GLU A 75 -16.13 10.77 -13.10
N GLN A 76 -15.46 11.24 -12.03
CA GLN A 76 -15.25 12.67 -11.75
C GLN A 76 -14.44 13.37 -12.85
N PHE A 77 -13.40 12.73 -13.39
CA PHE A 77 -12.65 13.29 -14.52
C PHE A 77 -13.48 13.28 -15.82
N LYS A 78 -14.23 12.20 -16.06
CA LYS A 78 -15.10 12.03 -17.24
C LYS A 78 -16.17 13.13 -17.31
N ASN A 79 -16.75 13.48 -16.17
CA ASN A 79 -17.79 14.50 -16.04
C ASN A 79 -17.23 15.92 -15.81
N GLY A 80 -15.91 16.12 -15.90
CA GLY A 80 -15.26 17.42 -15.74
C GLY A 80 -15.26 17.98 -14.31
N THR A 81 -15.74 17.22 -13.32
CA THR A 81 -15.72 17.58 -11.90
C THR A 81 -14.30 17.59 -11.32
N ALA A 82 -13.39 16.81 -11.92
CA ALA A 82 -11.97 16.77 -11.59
C ALA A 82 -11.08 17.19 -12.78
N ASP A 83 -9.97 17.84 -12.47
CA ASP A 83 -8.94 18.27 -13.42
C ASP A 83 -8.09 17.09 -13.91
N PHE A 84 -7.89 16.08 -13.05
CA PHE A 84 -7.20 14.82 -13.30
C PHE A 84 -7.83 13.71 -12.45
N ALA A 85 -7.61 12.45 -12.83
CA ALA A 85 -7.93 11.30 -11.97
C ALA A 85 -6.72 10.40 -11.77
N VAL A 86 -6.75 9.52 -10.77
CA VAL A 86 -5.73 8.47 -10.59
C VAL A 86 -6.43 7.12 -10.49
N SER A 87 -5.96 6.15 -11.27
CA SER A 87 -6.60 4.85 -11.44
C SER A 87 -5.60 3.77 -11.82
N GLU A 88 -6.00 2.53 -11.57
CA GLU A 88 -5.36 1.29 -12.02
C GLU A 88 -6.31 0.50 -12.94
N ILE A 89 -7.51 1.07 -13.17
CA ILE A 89 -8.60 0.58 -14.02
C ILE A 89 -8.65 1.46 -15.28
N PRO A 90 -8.69 0.89 -16.49
CA PRO A 90 -8.88 1.65 -17.72
C PRO A 90 -10.37 1.99 -17.94
N TYR A 91 -10.67 2.85 -18.90
CA TYR A 91 -12.03 2.96 -19.45
C TYR A 91 -12.31 1.75 -20.37
N GLY A 92 -13.57 1.56 -20.75
CA GLY A 92 -14.02 0.46 -21.61
C GLY A 92 -14.36 -0.84 -20.86
N LEU A 93 -13.98 -0.97 -19.59
CA LEU A 93 -14.39 -2.10 -18.74
C LEU A 93 -15.92 -2.18 -18.66
N THR A 94 -16.44 -3.40 -18.79
CA THR A 94 -17.89 -3.69 -18.72
C THR A 94 -18.17 -4.52 -17.48
N GLU A 95 -19.03 -4.02 -16.60
CA GLU A 95 -19.43 -4.71 -15.37
C GLU A 95 -20.94 -4.62 -15.17
N SER A 96 -21.57 -5.72 -14.74
CA SER A 96 -23.02 -5.80 -14.54
C SER A 96 -23.84 -5.32 -15.74
N GLY A 97 -23.38 -5.61 -16.96
CA GLY A 97 -24.00 -5.18 -18.22
C GLY A 97 -23.75 -3.71 -18.60
N MET A 98 -23.13 -2.91 -17.74
CA MET A 98 -22.84 -1.50 -17.99
C MET A 98 -21.39 -1.33 -18.43
N ARG A 99 -21.19 -0.69 -19.60
CA ARG A 99 -19.86 -0.37 -20.13
C ARG A 99 -19.45 1.05 -19.72
N ASP A 100 -18.29 1.16 -19.08
CA ASP A 100 -17.74 2.45 -18.67
C ASP A 100 -17.05 3.17 -19.83
N ALA A 101 -17.84 3.89 -20.63
CA ALA A 101 -17.37 4.60 -21.79
C ALA A 101 -16.29 5.65 -21.46
N PRO A 102 -15.26 5.83 -22.33
CA PRO A 102 -14.25 6.85 -22.14
C PRO A 102 -14.82 8.27 -22.22
N PRO A 103 -14.11 9.27 -21.67
CA PRO A 103 -14.52 10.66 -21.75
C PRO A 103 -14.50 11.21 -23.18
N LYS A 104 -15.43 12.13 -23.47
CA LYS A 104 -15.49 12.87 -24.75
C LYS A 104 -14.33 13.87 -24.93
N ARG A 105 -13.77 14.35 -23.80
CA ARG A 105 -12.60 15.24 -23.76
C ARG A 105 -11.30 14.48 -23.95
N GLY A 106 -10.31 15.09 -24.60
CA GLY A 106 -9.01 14.47 -24.86
C GLY A 106 -8.26 14.11 -23.57
N TYR A 107 -7.74 12.88 -23.48
CA TYR A 107 -7.04 12.37 -22.31
C TYR A 107 -5.86 11.45 -22.66
N ALA A 108 -5.02 11.17 -21.66
CA ALA A 108 -3.95 10.18 -21.69
C ALA A 108 -3.76 9.51 -20.33
N TYR A 109 -3.26 8.27 -20.31
CA TYR A 109 -2.78 7.60 -19.11
C TYR A 109 -1.28 7.83 -18.93
N MET A 110 -0.88 8.26 -17.74
CA MET A 110 0.49 8.63 -17.40
C MET A 110 0.94 7.89 -16.13
N PRO A 111 1.99 7.05 -16.15
CA PRO A 111 2.50 6.39 -14.94
C PRO A 111 2.85 7.42 -13.85
N ILE A 112 2.58 7.10 -12.57
CA ILE A 112 2.93 8.00 -11.44
C ILE A 112 3.74 7.35 -10.33
N VAL A 113 3.39 6.12 -9.93
CA VAL A 113 4.03 5.41 -8.81
C VAL A 113 3.98 3.92 -9.02
N ALA A 114 5.05 3.22 -8.65
CA ALA A 114 5.12 1.77 -8.65
C ALA A 114 4.94 1.22 -7.22
N GLY A 115 4.48 -0.03 -7.12
CA GLY A 115 4.22 -0.68 -5.84
C GLY A 115 3.89 -2.16 -6.01
N GLY A 116 3.65 -2.85 -4.91
CA GLY A 116 3.14 -4.22 -4.91
C GLY A 116 1.80 -4.31 -4.20
N THR A 117 0.83 -4.96 -4.81
CA THR A 117 -0.42 -5.30 -4.11
C THR A 117 -0.13 -6.44 -3.15
N ALA A 118 -0.08 -6.11 -1.86
CA ALA A 118 0.40 -6.91 -0.77
C ALA A 118 -0.73 -7.55 0.04
N PHE A 119 -0.47 -8.76 0.57
CA PHE A 119 -1.45 -9.51 1.34
C PHE A 119 -1.27 -9.31 2.85
N MET A 120 -1.82 -8.21 3.37
CA MET A 120 -1.81 -7.91 4.81
C MET A 120 -2.73 -8.88 5.56
N TYR A 121 -2.26 -9.45 6.66
CA TYR A 121 -3.02 -10.46 7.41
C TYR A 121 -2.90 -10.29 8.94
N ASN A 122 -3.83 -10.90 9.66
CA ASN A 122 -3.89 -10.94 11.13
C ASN A 122 -4.09 -12.39 11.58
N LEU A 123 -3.00 -13.03 12.00
CA LEU A 123 -2.95 -14.43 12.43
C LEU A 123 -2.02 -14.55 13.64
N ARG A 124 -2.36 -15.41 14.60
CA ARG A 124 -1.49 -15.74 15.73
C ARG A 124 -1.19 -17.23 15.82
N ILE A 125 -0.10 -17.55 16.52
CA ILE A 125 0.24 -18.89 17.02
C ILE A 125 0.66 -18.68 18.49
N GLY A 126 0.06 -19.42 19.42
CA GLY A 126 0.33 -19.29 20.86
C GLY A 126 0.20 -17.84 21.36
N GLY A 127 -0.89 -17.15 20.99
CA GLY A 127 -1.14 -15.75 21.32
C GLY A 127 -0.24 -14.70 20.65
N ARG A 128 0.81 -15.10 19.91
CA ARG A 128 1.79 -14.20 19.27
C ARG A 128 1.48 -14.01 17.79
N LYS A 129 1.55 -12.77 17.28
CA LYS A 129 1.31 -12.45 15.86
C LYS A 129 2.34 -13.15 14.97
N VAL A 130 1.87 -13.89 13.96
CA VAL A 130 2.70 -14.46 12.89
C VAL A 130 3.13 -13.32 11.94
N THR A 131 4.40 -13.25 11.60
CA THR A 131 4.99 -12.13 10.82
C THR A 131 5.73 -12.55 9.55
N ASN A 132 5.97 -13.85 9.36
CA ASN A 132 6.77 -14.44 8.28
C ASN A 132 5.98 -15.40 7.37
N LEU A 133 4.65 -15.23 7.29
CA LEU A 133 3.77 -16.09 6.49
C LEU A 133 4.15 -16.07 5.01
N ARG A 134 3.99 -17.21 4.35
CA ARG A 134 4.19 -17.42 2.92
C ARG A 134 2.92 -17.90 2.26
N LEU A 135 2.66 -17.45 1.05
CA LEU A 135 1.55 -17.95 0.24
C LEU A 135 1.97 -18.04 -1.23
N SER A 136 1.72 -19.18 -1.84
CA SER A 136 1.78 -19.35 -3.29
C SER A 136 0.59 -18.68 -3.96
N GLY A 137 0.71 -18.36 -5.26
CA GLY A 137 -0.36 -17.65 -5.97
C GLY A 137 -1.68 -18.43 -6.04
N GLU A 138 -1.59 -19.76 -6.14
CA GLU A 138 -2.75 -20.64 -6.10
C GLU A 138 -3.44 -20.61 -4.74
N VAL A 139 -2.67 -20.64 -3.64
CA VAL A 139 -3.21 -20.54 -2.27
C VAL A 139 -3.89 -19.18 -2.04
N VAL A 140 -3.26 -18.08 -2.47
CA VAL A 140 -3.88 -16.74 -2.47
C VAL A 140 -5.21 -16.76 -3.22
N THR A 141 -5.23 -17.35 -4.42
CA THR A 141 -6.44 -17.45 -5.23
C THR A 141 -7.53 -18.27 -4.52
N LYS A 142 -7.19 -19.45 -4.01
CA LYS A 142 -8.13 -20.31 -3.27
C LYS A 142 -8.69 -19.63 -2.02
N ILE A 143 -7.90 -18.80 -1.32
CA ILE A 143 -8.35 -17.98 -0.19
C ILE A 143 -9.41 -16.96 -0.64
N PHE A 144 -9.11 -16.12 -1.63
CA PHE A 144 -10.03 -15.06 -2.06
C PHE A 144 -11.25 -15.57 -2.85
N THR A 145 -11.18 -16.78 -3.42
CA THR A 145 -12.33 -17.47 -4.02
C THR A 145 -13.15 -18.29 -3.02
N GLY A 146 -12.74 -18.34 -1.75
CA GLY A 146 -13.42 -19.10 -0.69
C GLY A 146 -13.30 -20.63 -0.82
N THR A 147 -12.38 -21.13 -1.64
CA THR A 147 -12.05 -22.56 -1.76
C THR A 147 -11.20 -23.03 -0.57
N LEU A 148 -10.33 -22.18 -0.03
CA LEU A 148 -9.63 -22.42 1.23
C LEU A 148 -10.24 -21.54 2.33
N THR A 149 -10.69 -22.19 3.40
CA THR A 149 -11.47 -21.56 4.48
C THR A 149 -10.81 -21.65 5.86
N MET A 150 -9.72 -22.41 6.02
CA MET A 150 -9.04 -22.65 7.30
C MET A 150 -7.52 -22.46 7.17
N TRP A 151 -6.91 -21.76 8.13
CA TRP A 151 -5.49 -21.42 8.11
C TRP A 151 -4.54 -22.62 8.21
N ASN A 152 -4.97 -23.70 8.88
CA ASN A 152 -4.22 -24.96 8.94
C ASN A 152 -4.41 -25.86 7.71
N ALA A 153 -5.02 -25.39 6.60
CA ALA A 153 -5.23 -26.21 5.41
C ALA A 153 -3.90 -26.78 4.84
N PRO A 154 -3.89 -28.01 4.29
CA PRO A 154 -2.68 -28.67 3.82
C PRO A 154 -1.83 -27.84 2.87
N GLU A 155 -2.44 -27.11 1.92
CA GLU A 155 -1.71 -26.27 0.97
C GLU A 155 -1.02 -25.07 1.64
N ILE A 156 -1.64 -24.48 2.67
CA ILE A 156 -1.03 -23.38 3.42
C ILE A 156 0.13 -23.92 4.27
N ARG A 157 -0.01 -25.12 4.86
CA ARG A 157 1.10 -25.79 5.57
C ARG A 157 2.26 -26.14 4.63
N ALA A 158 1.99 -26.55 3.39
CA ALA A 158 3.02 -26.85 2.39
C ALA A 158 3.85 -25.61 2.01
N ASP A 159 3.24 -24.42 2.00
CA ASP A 159 3.96 -23.15 1.81
C ASP A 159 4.71 -22.69 3.09
N ASN A 160 4.39 -23.28 4.26
CA ASN A 160 4.83 -22.84 5.59
C ASN A 160 5.30 -24.00 6.51
N PRO A 161 6.23 -24.88 6.09
CA PRO A 161 6.55 -26.12 6.82
C PRO A 161 7.12 -25.92 8.24
N GLY A 162 7.66 -24.74 8.55
CA GLY A 162 8.16 -24.38 9.88
C GLY A 162 7.11 -23.81 10.84
N LEU A 163 5.83 -23.70 10.47
CA LEU A 163 4.77 -23.16 11.33
C LEU A 163 3.68 -24.18 11.63
N VAL A 164 3.36 -24.33 12.92
CA VAL A 164 2.16 -25.03 13.38
C VAL A 164 0.98 -24.06 13.26
N LEU A 165 0.36 -24.03 12.08
CA LEU A 165 -0.76 -23.13 11.78
C LEU A 165 -2.03 -23.55 12.55
N PRO A 166 -2.77 -22.61 13.15
CA PRO A 166 -3.93 -22.93 13.98
C PRO A 166 -5.14 -23.32 13.14
N ALA A 167 -6.09 -24.06 13.74
CA ALA A 167 -7.40 -24.36 13.16
C ALA A 167 -8.33 -23.13 13.14
N ARG A 168 -7.83 -21.99 12.63
CA ARG A 168 -8.52 -20.70 12.57
C ARG A 168 -9.21 -20.53 11.21
N ARG A 169 -10.47 -20.11 11.21
CA ARG A 169 -11.18 -19.73 9.99
C ARG A 169 -10.50 -18.54 9.30
N ILE A 170 -10.37 -18.61 7.97
CA ILE A 170 -9.89 -17.52 7.13
C ILE A 170 -11.05 -16.54 6.89
N ILE A 171 -10.78 -15.25 7.05
CA ILE A 171 -11.72 -14.16 6.79
C ILE A 171 -11.15 -13.29 5.65
N PRO A 172 -11.51 -13.56 4.38
CA PRO A 172 -11.12 -12.70 3.27
C PRO A 172 -11.77 -11.32 3.42
N VAL A 173 -10.96 -10.26 3.43
CA VAL A 173 -11.41 -8.87 3.54
C VAL A 173 -11.15 -8.16 2.22
N VAL A 174 -12.22 -7.81 1.53
CA VAL A 174 -12.21 -7.34 0.14
C VAL A 174 -12.75 -5.92 0.04
N ARG A 175 -12.51 -5.28 -1.11
CA ARG A 175 -12.95 -3.91 -1.37
C ARG A 175 -14.41 -3.89 -1.82
N SER A 176 -15.24 -3.11 -1.12
CA SER A 176 -16.65 -2.89 -1.48
C SER A 176 -16.84 -1.79 -2.54
N ASP A 177 -15.82 -0.99 -2.78
CA ASP A 177 -15.83 0.15 -3.70
C ASP A 177 -15.10 -0.16 -5.02
N GLY A 178 -15.36 0.66 -6.05
CA GLY A 178 -14.73 0.55 -7.37
C GLY A 178 -13.24 0.85 -7.30
N SER A 179 -12.45 -0.21 -7.22
CA SER A 179 -11.12 -0.23 -6.62
C SER A 179 -10.07 -0.73 -7.62
N GLY A 180 -9.06 0.10 -7.90
CA GLY A 180 -7.97 -0.32 -8.78
C GLY A 180 -7.04 -1.36 -8.15
N THR A 181 -6.98 -1.48 -6.82
CA THR A 181 -6.32 -2.61 -6.15
C THR A 181 -7.06 -3.92 -6.44
N THR A 182 -8.38 -3.88 -6.53
CA THR A 182 -9.20 -5.01 -6.97
C THR A 182 -8.93 -5.35 -8.42
N ALA A 183 -8.87 -4.34 -9.30
CA ALA A 183 -8.55 -4.54 -10.70
C ALA A 183 -7.16 -5.16 -10.90
N GLN A 184 -6.13 -4.71 -10.16
CA GLN A 184 -4.80 -5.32 -10.19
C GLN A 184 -4.82 -6.78 -9.73
N LEU A 185 -5.46 -7.08 -8.59
CA LEU A 185 -5.58 -8.46 -8.10
C LEU A 185 -6.32 -9.34 -9.11
N THR A 186 -7.52 -8.94 -9.54
CA THR A 186 -8.38 -9.75 -10.43
C THR A 186 -7.80 -9.92 -11.83
N THR A 187 -7.03 -8.94 -12.33
CA THR A 187 -6.24 -9.11 -13.57
C THR A 187 -5.21 -10.22 -13.41
N TRP A 188 -4.46 -10.22 -12.30
CA TRP A 188 -3.47 -11.26 -12.02
C TRP A 188 -4.13 -12.63 -11.79
N LEU A 189 -5.27 -12.71 -11.07
CA LEU A 189 -6.07 -13.93 -10.93
C LEU A 189 -6.53 -14.47 -12.30
N ALA A 190 -7.05 -13.60 -13.17
CA ALA A 190 -7.49 -13.97 -14.52
C ALA A 190 -6.35 -14.41 -15.45
N LYS A 191 -5.12 -13.92 -15.22
CA LYS A 191 -3.94 -14.22 -16.05
C LYS A 191 -3.19 -15.47 -15.61
N GLU A 192 -3.03 -15.69 -14.31
CA GLU A 192 -2.21 -16.78 -13.75
C GLU A 192 -3.05 -17.93 -13.15
N HIS A 193 -4.31 -17.68 -12.79
CA HIS A 193 -5.19 -18.65 -12.11
C HIS A 193 -6.63 -18.67 -12.68
N SER A 194 -6.75 -18.50 -14.01
CA SER A 194 -8.02 -18.30 -14.73
C SER A 194 -9.12 -19.31 -14.37
N GLY A 195 -8.80 -20.61 -14.30
CA GLY A 195 -9.79 -21.66 -13.98
C GLY A 195 -10.44 -21.50 -12.60
N LEU A 196 -9.67 -21.11 -11.58
CA LEU A 196 -10.21 -20.82 -10.23
C LEU A 196 -11.02 -19.53 -10.23
N TRP A 197 -10.56 -18.51 -10.97
CA TRP A 197 -11.22 -17.22 -11.05
C TRP A 197 -12.57 -17.29 -11.79
N ASP A 198 -12.63 -17.97 -12.93
CA ASP A 198 -13.86 -18.18 -13.69
C ASP A 198 -14.85 -19.06 -12.92
N ALA A 199 -14.37 -20.08 -12.20
CA ALA A 199 -15.22 -20.86 -11.30
C ALA A 199 -15.82 -20.01 -10.16
N TYR A 200 -15.08 -19.03 -9.63
CA TYR A 200 -15.59 -18.09 -8.63
C TYR A 200 -16.61 -17.12 -9.22
N CYS A 201 -16.28 -16.50 -10.35
CA CYS A 201 -17.16 -15.54 -11.00
C CYS A 201 -18.51 -16.15 -11.43
N ARG A 202 -18.52 -17.41 -11.88
CA ARG A 202 -19.76 -18.15 -12.14
C ARG A 202 -20.63 -18.30 -10.88
N ARG A 203 -20.04 -18.60 -9.72
CA ARG A 203 -20.76 -18.62 -8.42
C ARG A 203 -21.25 -17.24 -7.99
N ALA A 204 -20.55 -16.18 -8.41
CA ALA A 204 -20.91 -14.78 -8.16
C ALA A 204 -21.87 -14.20 -9.24
N GLY A 205 -22.45 -15.02 -10.12
CA GLY A 205 -23.40 -14.58 -11.14
C GLY A 205 -22.80 -13.74 -12.27
N ARG A 206 -21.48 -13.78 -12.48
CA ARG A 206 -20.78 -13.07 -13.56
C ARG A 206 -20.50 -14.00 -14.75
N SER A 207 -20.43 -13.41 -15.94
CA SER A 207 -19.97 -14.08 -17.15
C SER A 207 -18.50 -14.52 -17.04
N THR A 208 -18.15 -15.55 -17.81
CA THR A 208 -16.78 -16.08 -17.93
C THR A 208 -16.35 -16.07 -19.40
N PRO A 209 -15.09 -15.74 -19.74
CA PRO A 209 -13.97 -15.45 -18.84
C PRO A 209 -14.15 -14.11 -18.08
N CYS A 210 -13.86 -14.11 -16.78
CA CYS A 210 -14.29 -13.04 -15.88
C CYS A 210 -13.40 -11.78 -15.92
N GLY A 211 -12.12 -11.95 -16.27
CA GLY A 211 -11.17 -10.85 -16.46
C GLY A 211 -10.94 -9.98 -15.22
N MET A 212 -10.58 -8.72 -15.48
CA MET A 212 -10.44 -7.64 -14.49
C MET A 212 -11.81 -7.21 -13.95
N THR A 213 -11.91 -6.83 -12.68
CA THR A 213 -13.11 -6.19 -12.10
C THR A 213 -12.74 -4.95 -11.27
N SER A 214 -13.59 -3.91 -11.28
CA SER A 214 -13.43 -2.77 -10.36
C SER A 214 -13.95 -3.15 -8.97
N TYR A 215 -15.09 -3.83 -8.94
CA TYR A 215 -15.76 -4.28 -7.73
C TYR A 215 -15.45 -5.76 -7.52
N PHE A 216 -15.06 -6.15 -6.30
CA PHE A 216 -14.78 -7.56 -6.04
C PHE A 216 -16.12 -8.31 -6.02
N PRO A 217 -16.31 -9.38 -6.82
CA PRO A 217 -17.53 -10.17 -6.77
C PRO A 217 -17.65 -10.78 -5.37
N VAL A 218 -18.78 -10.63 -4.69
CA VAL A 218 -19.01 -11.28 -3.39
C VAL A 218 -20.10 -12.32 -3.55
N VAL A 219 -19.77 -13.58 -3.31
CA VAL A 219 -20.74 -14.68 -3.29
C VAL A 219 -21.59 -14.56 -2.01
N PRO A 220 -22.93 -14.52 -2.10
CA PRO A 220 -23.81 -14.52 -0.93
C PRO A 220 -23.54 -15.69 0.02
N GLY A 221 -23.63 -15.45 1.33
CA GLY A 221 -23.36 -16.47 2.36
C GLY A 221 -21.88 -16.82 2.58
N SER A 222 -20.94 -16.27 1.80
CA SER A 222 -19.51 -16.45 2.07
C SER A 222 -19.05 -15.68 3.32
N SER A 223 -17.97 -16.13 3.99
CA SER A 223 -17.34 -15.39 5.09
C SER A 223 -16.47 -14.21 4.62
N THR A 224 -16.79 -13.62 3.48
CA THR A 224 -16.08 -12.50 2.88
C THR A 224 -16.58 -11.19 3.50
N ILE A 225 -15.67 -10.37 4.04
CA ILE A 225 -16.02 -9.06 4.60
C ILE A 225 -15.66 -7.97 3.58
N ALA A 226 -16.64 -7.20 3.13
CA ALA A 226 -16.42 -6.07 2.24
C ALA A 226 -16.27 -4.75 3.03
N LYS A 227 -15.23 -3.95 2.74
CA LYS A 227 -15.03 -2.59 3.29
C LYS A 227 -14.58 -1.62 2.19
N SER A 228 -14.93 -0.35 2.35
CA SER A 228 -14.58 0.70 1.38
C SER A 228 -13.18 1.26 1.61
N GLY A 229 -12.40 1.39 0.54
CA GLY A 229 -11.07 1.98 0.53
C GLY A 229 -9.98 1.12 1.19
N SER A 230 -8.71 1.40 0.84
CA SER A 230 -7.55 0.74 1.46
C SER A 230 -7.54 0.88 2.99
N LEU A 231 -7.94 2.05 3.52
CA LEU A 231 -8.07 2.29 4.96
C LEU A 231 -9.15 1.44 5.63
N GLY A 232 -10.27 1.17 4.95
CA GLY A 232 -11.36 0.37 5.50
C GLY A 232 -10.97 -1.10 5.62
N VAL A 233 -10.36 -1.66 4.58
CA VAL A 233 -9.92 -3.08 4.59
C VAL A 233 -8.72 -3.32 5.52
N SER A 234 -7.70 -2.46 5.50
CA SER A 234 -6.56 -2.55 6.44
C SER A 234 -7.02 -2.27 7.88
N GLY A 235 -7.94 -1.32 8.05
CA GLY A 235 -8.52 -0.90 9.32
C GLY A 235 -9.36 -1.98 9.99
N TYR A 236 -10.08 -2.80 9.21
CA TYR A 236 -10.77 -3.99 9.71
C TYR A 236 -9.77 -5.12 10.02
N THR A 237 -8.88 -5.46 9.07
CA THR A 237 -7.91 -6.55 9.23
C THR A 237 -7.05 -6.41 10.49
N LYS A 238 -6.67 -5.19 10.88
CA LYS A 238 -5.88 -4.94 12.10
C LYS A 238 -6.63 -5.08 13.44
N GLN A 239 -7.94 -5.25 13.44
CA GLN A 239 -8.74 -5.31 14.67
C GLN A 239 -8.54 -6.65 15.40
N GLY A 240 -8.55 -6.63 16.74
CA GLY A 240 -8.33 -7.84 17.54
C GLY A 240 -9.34 -8.96 17.26
N HIS A 241 -10.62 -8.61 17.09
CA HIS A 241 -11.67 -9.57 16.73
C HIS A 241 -11.57 -10.09 15.28
N ALA A 242 -10.79 -9.44 14.42
CA ALA A 242 -10.57 -9.85 13.04
C ALA A 242 -9.38 -10.83 12.92
N GLU A 243 -9.10 -11.60 13.96
CA GLU A 243 -8.11 -12.68 13.88
C GLU A 243 -8.54 -13.75 12.88
N GLY A 244 -7.61 -14.18 12.04
CA GLY A 244 -7.87 -14.99 10.85
C GLY A 244 -8.10 -14.17 9.58
N ALA A 245 -8.12 -12.83 9.65
CA ALA A 245 -8.34 -11.98 8.48
C ALA A 245 -7.12 -11.84 7.56
N ILE A 246 -7.40 -11.72 6.27
CA ILE A 246 -6.42 -11.42 5.21
C ILE A 246 -7.06 -10.49 4.18
N THR A 247 -6.32 -9.48 3.75
CA THR A 247 -6.75 -8.49 2.75
C THR A 247 -5.68 -8.24 1.69
N TYR A 248 -6.06 -7.59 0.60
CA TYR A 248 -5.15 -7.06 -0.41
C TYR A 248 -5.14 -5.53 -0.34
N VAL A 249 -3.95 -4.95 -0.20
CA VAL A 249 -3.72 -3.50 -0.08
C VAL A 249 -2.44 -3.10 -0.81
N GLU A 250 -2.24 -1.81 -1.02
CA GLU A 250 -0.89 -1.31 -1.34
C GLU A 250 0.02 -1.48 -0.09
N TYR A 251 1.29 -1.83 -0.28
CA TYR A 251 2.23 -2.20 0.78
C TYR A 251 2.43 -1.10 1.84
N SER A 252 2.33 0.19 1.46
CA SER A 252 2.36 1.32 2.39
C SER A 252 1.34 1.19 3.52
N TYR A 253 0.18 0.58 3.28
CA TYR A 253 -0.85 0.40 4.32
C TYR A 253 -0.45 -0.61 5.38
N ALA A 254 0.28 -1.67 5.01
CA ALA A 254 0.79 -2.64 5.98
C ALA A 254 1.94 -2.04 6.81
N ILE A 255 2.86 -1.31 6.17
CA ILE A 255 3.91 -0.55 6.86
C ILE A 255 3.31 0.44 7.85
N LYS A 256 2.43 1.33 7.37
CA LYS A 256 1.81 2.42 8.14
C LYS A 256 0.88 1.96 9.26
N THR A 257 0.41 0.70 9.22
CA THR A 257 -0.38 0.10 10.30
C THR A 257 0.41 -0.78 11.27
N GLY A 258 1.69 -1.08 11.00
CA GLY A 258 2.51 -1.97 11.83
C GLY A 258 2.10 -3.44 11.71
N PHE A 259 1.65 -3.87 10.52
CA PHE A 259 1.18 -5.24 10.26
C PHE A 259 2.04 -5.95 9.20
N PRO A 260 2.13 -7.29 9.27
CA PRO A 260 2.87 -8.10 8.32
C PRO A 260 2.11 -8.25 7.00
N VAL A 261 2.81 -8.70 5.96
CA VAL A 261 2.22 -9.17 4.70
C VAL A 261 2.78 -10.54 4.35
N ALA A 262 2.00 -11.37 3.67
CA ALA A 262 2.53 -12.65 3.20
C ALA A 262 3.62 -12.43 2.14
N LYS A 263 4.74 -13.15 2.26
CA LYS A 263 5.69 -13.29 1.15
C LYS A 263 5.03 -14.14 0.06
N VAL A 264 5.07 -13.68 -1.20
CA VAL A 264 4.38 -14.34 -2.32
C VAL A 264 5.37 -15.10 -3.18
N LEU A 265 5.04 -16.34 -3.55
CA LEU A 265 5.89 -17.16 -4.42
C LEU A 265 5.94 -16.62 -5.84
N ASN A 266 7.15 -16.36 -6.35
CA ASN A 266 7.40 -16.01 -7.74
C ASN A 266 7.70 -17.22 -8.64
N ALA A 267 7.68 -16.99 -9.96
CA ALA A 267 7.93 -18.02 -10.98
C ALA A 267 9.32 -18.68 -10.89
N SER A 268 10.26 -18.06 -10.15
CA SER A 268 11.60 -18.61 -9.88
C SER A 268 11.65 -19.50 -8.63
N GLY A 269 10.52 -19.74 -7.96
CA GLY A 269 10.44 -20.61 -6.78
C GLY A 269 10.86 -19.95 -5.45
N TYR A 270 10.82 -18.62 -5.36
CA TYR A 270 11.13 -17.88 -4.13
C TYR A 270 9.94 -17.07 -3.61
N TYR A 271 9.76 -17.05 -2.29
CA TYR A 271 8.79 -16.23 -1.58
C TYR A 271 9.35 -14.84 -1.32
N VAL A 272 8.74 -13.81 -1.91
CA VAL A 272 9.28 -12.44 -1.94
C VAL A 272 8.28 -11.44 -1.31
N GLU A 273 8.79 -10.43 -0.61
CA GLU A 273 8.00 -9.26 -0.15
C GLU A 273 7.93 -8.18 -1.26
N PRO A 274 6.87 -7.35 -1.31
CA PRO A 274 6.76 -6.22 -2.24
C PRO A 274 7.61 -4.99 -1.83
N THR A 275 8.91 -5.20 -1.55
CA THR A 275 9.86 -4.12 -1.29
C THR A 275 10.12 -3.27 -2.54
N ALA A 276 10.62 -2.05 -2.35
CA ALA A 276 10.96 -1.15 -3.47
C ALA A 276 11.88 -1.82 -4.51
N SER A 277 12.91 -2.53 -4.03
CA SER A 277 13.83 -3.31 -4.85
C SER A 277 13.16 -4.44 -5.63
N SER A 278 12.34 -5.29 -4.99
CA SER A 278 11.70 -6.43 -5.66
C SER A 278 10.70 -5.98 -6.73
N VAL A 279 10.00 -4.87 -6.47
CA VAL A 279 9.04 -4.26 -7.40
C VAL A 279 9.75 -3.59 -8.58
N ALA A 280 10.84 -2.86 -8.36
CA ALA A 280 11.59 -2.22 -9.45
C ALA A 280 12.21 -3.26 -10.39
N VAL A 281 12.78 -4.36 -9.86
CA VAL A 281 13.29 -5.47 -10.70
C VAL A 281 12.15 -6.08 -11.52
N ALA A 282 10.98 -6.30 -10.91
CA ALA A 282 9.83 -6.89 -11.60
C ALA A 282 9.34 -5.98 -12.74
N LEU A 283 9.23 -4.67 -12.49
CA LEU A 283 8.76 -3.70 -13.46
C LEU A 283 9.75 -3.40 -14.60
N MET A 284 10.99 -3.91 -14.56
CA MET A 284 11.85 -3.97 -15.76
C MET A 284 11.26 -4.85 -16.88
N LYS A 285 10.25 -5.68 -16.57
CA LYS A 285 9.48 -6.47 -17.55
C LYS A 285 8.11 -5.85 -17.91
N ALA A 286 7.75 -4.72 -17.31
CA ALA A 286 6.51 -4.03 -17.62
C ALA A 286 6.59 -3.37 -19.01
N ARG A 287 5.48 -3.42 -19.75
CA ARG A 287 5.32 -2.71 -21.02
C ARG A 287 4.10 -1.81 -20.95
N ILE A 288 4.13 -0.73 -21.72
CA ILE A 288 2.98 0.13 -21.97
C ILE A 288 2.36 -0.33 -23.30
N ASN A 289 1.04 -0.32 -23.38
CA ASN A 289 0.35 -0.60 -24.64
C ASN A 289 0.43 0.63 -25.57
N GLU A 290 1.22 0.53 -26.64
CA GLU A 290 1.43 1.64 -27.59
C GLU A 290 0.50 1.58 -28.81
N ASP A 291 -0.37 0.57 -28.93
CA ASP A 291 -1.38 0.50 -29.98
C ASP A 291 -2.47 1.55 -29.76
N LYS A 292 -2.45 2.59 -30.59
CA LYS A 292 -3.41 3.72 -30.57
C LYS A 292 -4.85 3.31 -30.91
N ASN A 293 -5.06 2.14 -31.52
CA ASN A 293 -6.38 1.61 -31.84
C ASN A 293 -6.94 0.73 -30.71
N SER A 294 -6.10 0.37 -29.73
CA SER A 294 -6.52 -0.39 -28.56
C SER A 294 -7.30 0.47 -27.58
N GLU A 295 -8.42 -0.05 -27.06
CA GLU A 295 -9.13 0.58 -25.93
C GLU A 295 -8.25 0.69 -24.67
N ASN A 296 -7.20 -0.13 -24.61
CA ASN A 296 -6.18 -0.15 -23.57
C ASN A 296 -4.92 0.66 -23.95
N TYR A 297 -4.97 1.57 -24.92
CA TYR A 297 -3.85 2.44 -25.28
C TYR A 297 -3.30 3.19 -24.05
N LEU A 298 -1.98 3.22 -23.90
CA LEU A 298 -1.20 3.76 -22.77
C LEU A 298 -1.42 3.06 -21.40
N THR A 299 -2.13 1.94 -21.34
CA THR A 299 -2.30 1.17 -20.10
C THR A 299 -1.20 0.11 -19.92
N GLN A 300 -1.18 -0.53 -18.75
CA GLN A 300 -0.14 -1.48 -18.33
C GLN A 300 -0.31 -2.88 -18.96
N ILE A 301 0.80 -3.45 -19.43
CA ILE A 301 0.95 -4.86 -19.82
C ILE A 301 1.95 -5.50 -18.85
N LEU A 302 1.46 -6.42 -18.00
CA LEU A 302 2.21 -6.96 -16.86
C LEU A 302 2.48 -8.47 -16.94
N ASP A 303 2.12 -9.17 -18.02
CA ASP A 303 2.33 -10.62 -18.17
C ASP A 303 3.80 -11.04 -17.94
N GLY A 304 4.76 -10.22 -18.41
CA GLY A 304 6.19 -10.44 -18.19
C GLY A 304 6.68 -10.13 -16.77
N VAL A 305 5.92 -9.33 -16.01
CA VAL A 305 6.17 -9.02 -14.59
C VAL A 305 5.72 -10.20 -13.73
N TYR A 306 4.51 -10.71 -13.98
CA TYR A 306 3.91 -11.85 -13.27
C TYR A 306 4.75 -13.12 -13.39
N ARG A 307 5.33 -13.34 -14.59
CA ARG A 307 6.09 -14.55 -14.97
C ARG A 307 7.61 -14.33 -15.02
N SER A 308 8.12 -13.32 -14.32
CA SER A 308 9.55 -13.02 -14.32
C SER A 308 10.39 -14.17 -13.74
N ALA A 309 11.42 -14.58 -14.49
CA ALA A 309 12.42 -15.58 -14.09
C ALA A 309 13.60 -15.00 -13.28
N ASP A 310 13.54 -13.72 -12.90
CA ASP A 310 14.48 -13.16 -11.91
C ASP A 310 13.96 -13.47 -10.49
N ARG A 311 14.79 -14.17 -9.70
CA ARG A 311 14.48 -14.62 -8.34
C ARG A 311 14.04 -13.50 -7.40
N ARG A 312 14.40 -12.24 -7.69
CA ARG A 312 14.16 -11.07 -6.84
C ARG A 312 12.78 -10.47 -6.98
N THR A 313 12.00 -10.85 -7.99
CA THR A 313 10.75 -10.14 -8.33
C THR A 313 9.58 -10.51 -7.43
N TYR A 314 8.78 -9.50 -7.07
CA TYR A 314 7.47 -9.71 -6.48
C TYR A 314 6.41 -9.90 -7.59
N PRO A 315 5.53 -10.93 -7.54
CA PRO A 315 4.64 -11.23 -8.68
C PRO A 315 3.51 -10.21 -8.90
N LEU A 316 2.94 -9.61 -7.85
CA LEU A 316 1.87 -8.60 -7.97
C LEU A 316 2.45 -7.17 -7.97
N SER A 317 3.60 -6.99 -8.63
CA SER A 317 4.16 -5.67 -8.91
C SER A 317 3.41 -4.98 -10.04
N SER A 318 3.15 -3.69 -9.87
CA SER A 318 2.32 -2.88 -10.77
C SER A 318 2.67 -1.40 -10.63
N TYR A 319 2.08 -0.57 -11.50
CA TYR A 319 2.11 0.87 -11.34
C TYR A 319 0.71 1.46 -11.52
N SER A 320 0.47 2.59 -10.86
CA SER A 320 -0.74 3.39 -11.05
C SER A 320 -0.53 4.44 -12.13
N TYR A 321 -1.62 4.85 -12.78
CA TYR A 321 -1.61 5.92 -13.76
C TYR A 321 -2.55 7.06 -13.38
N MET A 322 -2.07 8.28 -13.61
CA MET A 322 -2.87 9.48 -13.62
C MET A 322 -3.47 9.66 -15.02
N ILE A 323 -4.77 9.89 -15.04
CA ILE A 323 -5.52 10.28 -16.24
C ILE A 323 -5.43 11.80 -16.32
N VAL A 324 -4.73 12.27 -17.34
CA VAL A 324 -4.46 13.69 -17.57
C VAL A 324 -5.17 14.17 -18.84
N PRO A 325 -5.63 15.43 -18.89
CA PRO A 325 -6.26 15.99 -20.08
C PRO A 325 -5.21 16.38 -21.12
N THR A 326 -5.51 16.12 -22.40
CA THR A 326 -4.65 16.48 -23.54
C THR A 326 -5.21 17.61 -24.40
N LYS A 327 -6.28 18.26 -23.93
CA LYS A 327 -6.93 19.42 -24.56
C LYS A 327 -7.40 20.42 -23.51
N ALA A 328 -7.30 21.71 -23.81
CA ALA A 328 -7.76 22.79 -22.95
C ALA A 328 -9.25 23.01 -23.20
N GLU A 329 -10.07 22.34 -22.39
CA GLU A 329 -11.53 22.33 -22.50
C GLU A 329 -12.12 22.59 -21.11
N SER A 330 -13.11 23.48 -21.02
CA SER A 330 -13.71 23.91 -19.75
C SER A 330 -14.20 22.70 -18.92
N PRO A 331 -13.94 22.62 -17.60
CA PRO A 331 -13.36 23.67 -16.73
C PRO A 331 -11.82 23.60 -16.59
N PHE A 332 -11.12 22.89 -17.47
CA PHE A 332 -9.66 22.80 -17.46
C PHE A 332 -9.03 23.88 -18.34
N THR A 333 -7.99 24.53 -17.83
CA THR A 333 -7.31 25.66 -18.47
C THR A 333 -5.81 25.41 -18.57
N THR A 334 -5.13 26.14 -19.44
CA THR A 334 -3.66 26.11 -19.54
C THR A 334 -2.97 26.49 -18.22
N ALA A 335 -3.58 27.37 -17.42
CA ALA A 335 -3.07 27.73 -16.09
C ALA A 335 -3.17 26.56 -15.08
N LYS A 336 -4.23 25.74 -15.15
CA LYS A 336 -4.32 24.48 -14.41
C LYS A 336 -3.33 23.44 -14.94
N GLY A 337 -3.16 23.35 -16.25
CA GLY A 337 -2.18 22.46 -16.89
C GLY A 337 -0.73 22.80 -16.57
N LYS A 338 -0.40 24.08 -16.35
CA LYS A 338 0.88 24.50 -15.77
C LYS A 338 1.12 23.85 -14.41
N THR A 339 0.15 23.95 -13.49
CA THR A 339 0.24 23.32 -12.16
C THR A 339 0.30 21.80 -12.25
N LEU A 340 -0.55 21.17 -13.07
CA LEU A 340 -0.60 19.72 -13.23
C LEU A 340 0.70 19.18 -13.83
N GLY A 341 1.23 19.84 -14.85
CA GLY A 341 2.52 19.52 -15.46
C GLY A 341 3.69 19.71 -14.49
N SER A 342 3.73 20.83 -13.74
CA SER A 342 4.75 21.03 -12.70
C SER A 342 4.68 20.00 -11.57
N PHE A 343 3.47 19.60 -11.15
CA PHE A 343 3.28 18.53 -10.17
C PHE A 343 3.73 17.16 -10.71
N ALA A 344 3.39 16.86 -11.96
CA ALA A 344 3.86 15.65 -12.64
C ALA A 344 5.38 15.61 -12.79
N ASN A 345 5.99 16.73 -13.17
CA ASN A 345 7.43 16.86 -13.25
C ASN A 345 8.10 16.64 -11.90
N TYR A 346 7.52 17.18 -10.82
CA TYR A 346 7.98 16.92 -9.47
C TYR A 346 7.91 15.43 -9.11
N PHE A 347 6.75 14.77 -9.27
CA PHE A 347 6.61 13.39 -8.81
C PHE A 347 7.31 12.36 -9.69
N LEU A 348 7.45 12.58 -11.00
CA LEU A 348 8.22 11.70 -11.91
C LEU A 348 9.73 11.75 -11.64
N CYS A 349 10.18 12.81 -10.97
CA CYS A 349 11.56 13.18 -10.72
C CYS A 349 11.83 13.11 -9.20
N GLU A 350 12.09 14.25 -8.56
CA GLU A 350 12.36 14.40 -7.12
C GLU A 350 11.46 13.59 -6.17
N GLY A 351 10.15 13.48 -6.47
CA GLY A 351 9.19 12.79 -5.61
C GLY A 351 9.47 11.29 -5.45
N GLN A 352 10.23 10.68 -6.35
CA GLN A 352 10.57 9.25 -6.31
C GLN A 352 11.56 8.90 -5.17
N GLN A 353 12.29 9.88 -4.61
CA GLN A 353 13.26 9.67 -3.51
C GLN A 353 12.62 9.06 -2.25
N GLN A 354 11.38 9.44 -1.94
CA GLN A 354 10.67 8.99 -0.74
C GLN A 354 9.86 7.70 -0.94
N ALA A 355 9.90 7.10 -2.14
CA ALA A 355 9.01 5.98 -2.46
C ALA A 355 9.21 4.77 -1.51
N GLU A 356 10.46 4.35 -1.27
CA GLU A 356 10.75 3.19 -0.42
C GLU A 356 10.32 3.39 1.04
N GLU A 357 10.61 4.55 1.62
CA GLU A 357 10.19 4.91 2.99
C GLU A 357 8.66 4.90 3.15
N LEU A 358 7.94 5.31 2.11
CA LEU A 358 6.49 5.29 2.06
C LEU A 358 5.91 3.89 1.81
N GLY A 359 6.72 2.90 1.44
CA GLY A 359 6.26 1.54 1.07
C GLY A 359 5.96 1.33 -0.42
N TYR A 360 6.34 2.27 -1.28
CA TYR A 360 6.25 2.17 -2.73
C TYR A 360 7.60 1.79 -3.35
N SER A 361 7.63 1.63 -4.67
CA SER A 361 8.85 1.53 -5.46
C SER A 361 9.03 2.80 -6.31
N PRO A 362 10.25 3.33 -6.45
CA PRO A 362 10.55 4.30 -7.48
C PRO A 362 10.25 3.73 -8.87
N LEU A 363 9.64 4.52 -9.75
CA LEU A 363 9.39 4.15 -11.15
C LEU A 363 10.70 3.89 -11.88
N PRO A 364 10.87 2.74 -12.56
CA PRO A 364 11.96 2.51 -13.51
C PRO A 364 11.95 3.51 -14.67
N LYS A 365 13.13 3.74 -15.26
CA LYS A 365 13.38 4.75 -16.31
C LYS A 365 12.37 4.76 -17.45
N ASN A 366 12.02 3.60 -18.02
CA ASN A 366 11.05 3.50 -19.12
C ASN A 366 9.65 4.03 -18.76
N LEU A 367 9.19 3.83 -17.50
CA LEU A 367 7.90 4.35 -17.05
C LEU A 367 7.97 5.86 -16.79
N VAL A 368 9.12 6.39 -16.39
CA VAL A 368 9.34 7.83 -16.20
C VAL A 368 9.43 8.56 -17.56
N GLU A 369 10.12 7.98 -18.55
CA GLU A 369 10.17 8.48 -19.94
C GLU A 369 8.78 8.55 -20.56
N ALA A 370 7.99 7.49 -20.40
CA ALA A 370 6.59 7.49 -20.83
C ALA A 370 5.73 8.50 -20.05
N GLY A 371 6.02 8.70 -18.76
CA GLY A 371 5.45 9.74 -17.91
C GLY A 371 5.65 11.13 -18.52
N PHE A 372 6.91 11.54 -18.72
CA PHE A 372 7.26 12.84 -19.32
C PHE A 372 6.70 13.01 -20.74
N THR A 373 6.62 11.94 -21.52
CA THR A 373 5.97 11.94 -22.84
C THR A 373 4.51 12.37 -22.75
N GLN A 374 3.77 11.96 -21.71
CA GLN A 374 2.40 12.43 -21.50
C GLN A 374 2.34 13.83 -20.86
N VAL A 375 3.29 14.23 -20.00
CA VAL A 375 3.33 15.61 -19.48
C VAL A 375 3.42 16.63 -20.61
N ARG A 376 4.24 16.39 -21.63
CA ARG A 376 4.35 17.25 -22.83
C ARG A 376 3.02 17.41 -23.60
N ARG A 377 2.04 16.54 -23.38
CA ARG A 377 0.70 16.60 -23.98
C ARG A 377 -0.33 17.36 -23.13
N ILE A 378 0.00 17.72 -21.88
CA ILE A 378 -0.89 18.49 -21.00
C ILE A 378 -0.88 19.97 -21.42
N PRO A 379 -2.03 20.56 -21.81
CA PRO A 379 -2.07 21.94 -22.30
C PRO A 379 -1.55 22.94 -21.26
N GLY A 380 -0.51 23.70 -21.60
CA GLY A 380 0.09 24.70 -20.70
C GLY A 380 1.05 24.12 -19.65
N ALA A 381 1.33 22.82 -19.65
CA ALA A 381 2.43 22.26 -18.86
C ALA A 381 3.78 22.87 -19.28
N PRO A 382 4.76 22.99 -18.36
CA PRO A 382 6.09 23.49 -18.71
C PRO A 382 6.74 22.58 -19.76
N SER A 383 7.15 23.17 -20.89
CA SER A 383 7.77 22.48 -22.02
C SER A 383 9.29 22.32 -21.89
N ALA A 384 9.87 22.63 -20.73
CA ALA A 384 11.30 22.51 -20.50
C ALA A 384 11.77 21.08 -20.73
N ASP A 385 12.91 20.90 -21.39
CA ASP A 385 13.49 19.58 -21.57
C ASP A 385 14.04 19.07 -20.23
N ILE A 386 13.26 18.20 -19.60
CA ILE A 386 13.63 17.54 -18.37
C ILE A 386 14.66 16.48 -18.72
N ASP A 387 15.93 16.82 -18.50
CA ASP A 387 17.01 15.86 -18.57
C ASP A 387 16.80 14.80 -17.47
N ILE A 388 16.43 13.60 -17.89
CA ILE A 388 16.20 12.47 -17.01
C ILE A 388 17.46 12.10 -16.20
N LYS A 389 18.66 12.44 -16.69
CA LYS A 389 19.92 12.24 -15.96
C LYS A 389 20.05 13.19 -14.76
N SER A 390 19.42 14.36 -14.81
CA SER A 390 19.38 15.33 -13.71
C SER A 390 18.31 15.00 -12.66
N CYS A 391 17.37 14.10 -12.97
CA CYS A 391 16.31 13.74 -12.05
C CYS A 391 16.80 12.88 -10.88
N ARG A 392 16.53 13.32 -9.65
CA ARG A 392 16.75 12.51 -8.45
C ARG A 392 15.67 11.43 -8.32
N ASN A 393 15.85 10.32 -9.03
CA ASN A 393 15.12 9.08 -8.86
C ASN A 393 16.11 7.97 -8.44
N PRO A 394 15.90 7.24 -7.33
CA PRO A 394 16.82 6.19 -6.87
C PRO A 394 17.05 5.02 -7.84
N THR A 395 16.19 4.86 -8.86
CA THR A 395 16.46 3.89 -9.94
C THR A 395 17.45 4.39 -10.97
N PHE A 396 17.75 5.69 -11.04
CA PHE A 396 18.63 6.22 -12.09
C PHE A 396 20.11 6.14 -11.70
N SER A 397 20.94 6.20 -12.72
CA SER A 397 22.41 6.14 -12.66
C SER A 397 22.98 6.99 -13.79
N SER A 398 24.25 7.37 -13.66
CA SER A 398 24.97 8.14 -14.68
C SER A 398 25.19 7.39 -16.00
N ASP A 399 25.27 6.05 -15.98
CA ASP A 399 25.42 5.19 -17.16
C ASP A 399 24.09 4.73 -17.77
N GLY A 400 22.95 5.01 -17.12
CA GLY A 400 21.62 4.60 -17.58
C GLY A 400 21.14 3.22 -17.09
N SER A 401 21.87 2.57 -16.19
CA SER A 401 21.35 1.48 -15.33
C SER A 401 19.99 1.80 -14.70
N ASN A 402 19.23 0.75 -14.36
CA ASN A 402 18.38 0.78 -13.17
C ASN A 402 19.21 0.41 -11.93
N THR A 403 19.64 1.39 -11.14
CA THR A 403 20.47 1.22 -9.92
C THR A 403 19.82 0.31 -8.89
N LEU A 404 18.54 0.57 -8.59
CA LEU A 404 17.78 -0.23 -7.63
C LEU A 404 17.68 -1.69 -8.09
N ALA A 405 17.52 -1.93 -9.40
CA ALA A 405 17.48 -3.29 -9.95
C ALA A 405 18.85 -3.97 -10.08
N ARG A 406 19.96 -3.24 -10.21
CA ARG A 406 21.31 -3.83 -10.11
C ARG A 406 21.61 -4.25 -8.68
N ASN A 407 21.32 -3.38 -7.71
CA ASN A 407 21.69 -3.57 -6.30
C ASN A 407 20.62 -4.33 -5.49
N ALA A 408 19.47 -4.64 -6.07
CA ALA A 408 18.39 -5.38 -5.41
C ALA A 408 18.91 -6.72 -4.84
N PRO A 409 18.74 -6.96 -3.52
CA PRO A 409 19.24 -8.16 -2.87
C PRO A 409 18.51 -9.40 -3.37
N TYR A 410 19.23 -10.52 -3.48
CA TYR A 410 18.62 -11.82 -3.74
C TYR A 410 17.78 -12.28 -2.55
N PRO A 411 16.64 -12.97 -2.77
CA PRO A 411 15.88 -13.56 -1.68
C PRO A 411 16.74 -14.59 -0.93
N LYS A 412 16.52 -14.68 0.38
CA LYS A 412 17.27 -15.57 1.27
C LYS A 412 17.11 -17.03 0.84
N ALA A 413 18.10 -17.86 1.12
CA ALA A 413 18.03 -19.30 0.81
C ALA A 413 16.81 -19.97 1.47
N CYS A 414 16.50 -19.61 2.72
CA CYS A 414 15.31 -20.07 3.43
C CYS A 414 13.98 -19.59 2.80
N ASP A 415 13.97 -18.56 1.94
CA ASP A 415 12.80 -18.09 1.17
C ASP A 415 12.54 -18.91 -0.11
N LYS A 416 13.30 -19.99 -0.37
CA LYS A 416 12.99 -20.93 -1.46
C LYS A 416 11.77 -21.79 -1.13
N ARG A 417 10.99 -22.21 -2.14
CA ARG A 417 9.95 -23.24 -1.98
C ARG A 417 10.57 -24.54 -1.47
N GLY A 418 9.90 -25.18 -0.51
CA GLY A 418 10.30 -26.46 0.08
C GLY A 418 11.22 -26.35 1.30
N THR A 419 11.80 -25.18 1.61
CA THR A 419 12.62 -25.00 2.81
C THR A 419 11.82 -24.39 3.97
N THR A 420 12.17 -24.76 5.21
CA THR A 420 11.71 -24.06 6.43
C THR A 420 11.87 -22.55 6.30
N GLN A 421 10.83 -21.80 6.67
CA GLN A 421 10.85 -20.36 6.41
C GLN A 421 11.83 -19.58 7.28
N CYS A 422 12.24 -18.43 6.76
CA CYS A 422 13.04 -17.47 7.52
C CYS A 422 12.19 -16.88 8.67
N ALA A 423 12.79 -16.62 9.83
CA ALA A 423 12.08 -16.12 11.01
C ALA A 423 11.77 -14.60 10.97
N ASP A 424 12.34 -13.85 10.02
CA ASP A 424 12.17 -12.40 9.89
C ASP A 424 10.72 -11.97 9.63
N GLY A 425 10.30 -10.94 10.37
CA GLY A 425 9.02 -10.29 10.19
C GLY A 425 8.97 -9.33 9.00
N THR A 426 7.85 -9.37 8.29
CA THR A 426 7.58 -8.63 7.05
C THR A 426 6.97 -7.25 7.29
N ALA A 427 7.01 -6.39 6.26
CA ALA A 427 6.28 -5.11 6.20
C ALA A 427 6.45 -4.23 7.46
N GLY A 428 5.36 -3.79 8.08
CA GLY A 428 5.37 -3.00 9.32
C GLY A 428 5.60 -3.80 10.60
N ALA A 429 5.65 -5.14 10.54
CA ALA A 429 5.76 -6.01 11.69
C ALA A 429 7.09 -6.77 11.70
N LYS A 430 8.18 -6.06 12.05
CA LYS A 430 9.56 -6.59 12.03
C LYS A 430 9.89 -7.63 13.12
N GLN A 431 8.97 -7.89 14.05
CA GLN A 431 9.15 -8.90 15.09
C GLN A 431 9.31 -10.29 14.48
N GLN A 432 10.20 -11.12 15.02
CA GLN A 432 10.41 -12.47 14.50
C GLN A 432 9.29 -13.42 14.92
N THR A 433 8.96 -14.37 14.03
CA THR A 433 8.13 -15.53 14.36
C THR A 433 9.03 -16.75 14.44
N ARG A 434 8.97 -17.49 15.56
CA ARG A 434 9.72 -18.75 15.71
C ARG A 434 9.24 -19.74 14.65
N VAL A 435 10.21 -20.40 14.02
CA VAL A 435 9.98 -21.49 13.09
C VAL A 435 10.49 -22.77 13.74
N ASN A 436 9.71 -23.84 13.64
CA ASN A 436 10.15 -25.16 14.06
C ASN A 436 11.08 -25.70 12.96
N SER A 437 12.31 -26.03 13.33
CA SER A 437 13.22 -26.77 12.45
C SER A 437 12.68 -28.19 12.29
N GLY A 438 11.97 -28.45 11.18
CA GLY A 438 11.71 -29.80 10.71
C GLY A 438 13.04 -30.54 10.53
N ALA A 439 13.04 -31.85 10.80
CA ALA A 439 14.25 -32.64 10.83
C ALA A 439 14.88 -32.78 9.43
N ASP A 440 16.01 -32.11 9.22
CA ASP A 440 16.92 -32.32 8.10
C ASP A 440 18.36 -32.22 8.61
N GLY A 441 19.18 -33.25 8.34
CA GLY A 441 20.64 -33.20 8.35
C GLY A 441 21.35 -32.85 9.67
N GLY A 442 21.92 -33.84 10.35
CA GLY A 442 22.76 -33.62 11.54
C GLY A 442 23.95 -32.69 11.25
N GLY A 443 23.97 -31.53 11.90
CA GLY A 443 25.07 -30.57 11.91
C GLY A 443 25.11 -29.86 13.26
N SER A 444 25.86 -30.42 14.21
CA SER A 444 25.94 -29.88 15.58
C SER A 444 26.75 -28.58 15.62
N GLY A 445 26.06 -27.45 15.39
CA GLY A 445 26.56 -26.10 15.67
C GLY A 445 26.36 -25.75 17.14
N GLY A 446 27.12 -26.40 18.03
CA GLY A 446 27.04 -26.16 19.47
C GLY A 446 27.34 -24.71 19.83
N GLY A 447 26.36 -24.01 20.41
CA GLY A 447 26.53 -22.65 20.90
C GLY A 447 27.35 -22.61 22.19
N THR A 448 28.62 -22.20 22.12
CA THR A 448 29.43 -21.92 23.31
C THR A 448 29.22 -20.48 23.77
N GLY A 449 28.43 -20.31 24.83
CA GLY A 449 28.52 -19.11 25.67
C GLY A 449 29.86 -19.13 26.41
N GLY A 450 30.74 -18.18 26.11
CA GLY A 450 32.07 -18.09 26.70
C GLY A 450 32.15 -17.08 27.84
N THR A 451 31.88 -17.49 29.08
CA THR A 451 32.44 -16.82 30.27
C THR A 451 33.79 -17.44 30.58
N GLY A 452 34.85 -16.65 30.44
CA GLY A 452 36.22 -17.12 30.67
C GLY A 452 36.53 -17.32 32.16
N GLY A 453 36.93 -18.53 32.52
CA GLY A 453 37.49 -18.89 33.82
C GLY A 453 38.63 -19.89 33.62
N THR A 454 39.81 -19.59 34.15
CA THR A 454 41.07 -20.33 33.92
C THR A 454 41.23 -21.56 34.81
N GLY A 455 41.70 -22.68 34.25
CA GLY A 455 42.12 -23.89 34.99
C GLY A 455 42.78 -24.90 34.05
N ALA A 456 43.83 -25.60 34.49
CA ALA A 456 44.79 -26.29 33.63
C ALA A 456 44.89 -27.82 33.85
N ALA A 457 45.49 -28.50 32.85
CA ALA A 457 45.91 -29.91 32.82
C ALA A 457 44.79 -30.98 32.92
N GLY A 458 44.90 -32.18 32.33
CA GLY A 458 45.92 -32.75 31.45
C GLY A 458 45.88 -34.28 31.51
N GLY A 459 46.05 -35.01 30.39
CA GLY A 459 46.12 -36.48 30.43
C GLY A 459 45.84 -37.22 29.10
N LYS A 460 46.73 -38.14 28.74
CA LYS A 460 46.56 -39.18 27.71
C LYS A 460 45.55 -40.24 28.26
N GLY A 461 44.86 -41.09 27.51
CA GLY A 461 44.99 -41.57 26.13
C GLY A 461 44.84 -43.10 26.14
N GLY A 462 44.13 -43.70 25.18
CA GLY A 462 43.92 -45.16 25.16
C GLY A 462 42.97 -45.63 24.06
N ALA A 463 43.43 -46.58 23.23
CA ALA A 463 42.62 -47.22 22.19
C ALA A 463 42.02 -48.54 22.72
N GLY A 464 40.86 -48.93 22.19
CA GLY A 464 40.21 -50.21 22.48
C GLY A 464 39.35 -50.66 21.30
N THR A 465 39.52 -51.91 20.88
CA THR A 465 39.02 -52.45 19.60
C THR A 465 37.68 -53.18 19.68
N ALA A 466 37.04 -53.28 18.51
CA ALA A 466 35.94 -54.12 18.06
C ALA A 466 35.51 -55.37 18.89
N GLY A 467 34.20 -55.68 18.84
CA GLY A 467 33.61 -56.96 19.26
C GLY A 467 32.23 -57.23 18.60
N ALA A 468 31.88 -58.50 18.42
CA ALA A 468 30.66 -59.02 17.77
C ALA A 468 30.26 -60.37 18.42
N SER A 469 29.26 -61.18 18.00
CA SER A 469 28.36 -61.20 16.83
C SER A 469 27.14 -62.11 17.09
N GLY A 470 25.95 -61.79 16.57
CA GLY A 470 24.76 -62.67 16.59
C GLY A 470 23.45 -61.86 16.45
N GLY A 471 22.39 -62.31 15.77
CA GLY A 471 21.98 -63.68 15.39
C GLY A 471 21.07 -64.28 16.47
N SER A 472 19.85 -64.79 16.20
CA SER A 472 19.14 -65.09 14.93
C SER A 472 17.61 -65.18 15.12
N THR A 473 16.87 -65.39 14.03
CA THR A 473 15.58 -66.13 13.85
C THR A 473 14.82 -66.68 15.07
N GLY A 474 13.48 -66.70 15.15
CA GLY A 474 12.40 -66.41 14.18
C GLY A 474 11.08 -67.10 14.61
N THR A 475 9.99 -67.02 13.80
CA THR A 475 8.70 -67.78 13.89
C THR A 475 7.86 -67.63 15.19
N ASP A 476 6.53 -67.75 15.25
CA ASP A 476 5.38 -67.77 14.32
C ASP A 476 4.09 -67.51 15.16
N GLY A 477 2.91 -67.29 14.53
CA GLY A 477 1.64 -67.71 15.16
C GLY A 477 0.53 -66.69 15.45
N ALA A 478 -0.40 -66.57 14.49
CA ALA A 478 -1.87 -66.65 14.64
C ALA A 478 -2.70 -65.67 15.53
N SER A 479 -3.58 -64.95 14.82
CA SER A 479 -5.01 -64.70 15.11
C SER A 479 -5.48 -64.11 16.45
N GLY A 480 -6.07 -62.90 16.36
CA GLY A 480 -7.05 -62.38 17.31
C GLY A 480 -7.90 -61.29 16.66
N ALA A 481 -9.20 -61.53 16.47
CA ALA A 481 -10.11 -60.53 15.90
C ALA A 481 -10.61 -59.56 16.97
N ALA A 482 -10.50 -58.25 16.73
CA ALA A 482 -11.12 -57.23 17.57
C ALA A 482 -11.62 -56.07 16.70
N THR A 483 -12.92 -55.81 16.76
CA THR A 483 -13.55 -54.61 16.18
C THR A 483 -13.18 -53.37 17.00
N GLY A 484 -12.48 -52.42 16.40
CA GLY A 484 -12.14 -51.13 17.02
C GLY A 484 -12.45 -49.98 16.08
N GLY A 485 -13.36 -49.08 16.49
CA GLY A 485 -13.71 -47.88 15.72
C GLY A 485 -12.53 -46.89 15.68
N GLY A 486 -12.26 -46.32 14.49
CA GLY A 486 -11.19 -45.34 14.32
C GLY A 486 -11.46 -44.06 15.11
N ALA A 487 -10.59 -43.76 16.07
CA ALA A 487 -10.65 -42.53 16.85
C ALA A 487 -10.36 -41.29 15.98
N ALA A 488 -11.11 -40.22 16.22
CA ALA A 488 -10.89 -38.94 15.55
C ALA A 488 -9.56 -38.30 15.99
N SER A 489 -8.91 -37.58 15.07
CA SER A 489 -7.75 -36.74 15.39
C SER A 489 -8.14 -35.70 16.44
N GLY A 490 -7.46 -35.70 17.59
CA GLY A 490 -7.74 -34.80 18.71
C GLY A 490 -7.72 -33.33 18.29
N ALA A 491 -8.80 -32.62 18.59
CA ALA A 491 -8.86 -31.18 18.45
C ALA A 491 -8.03 -30.53 19.57
N VAL A 492 -7.31 -29.47 19.21
CA VAL A 492 -6.53 -28.64 20.13
C VAL A 492 -7.27 -27.33 20.33
N ASP A 493 -7.38 -26.88 21.57
CA ASP A 493 -8.07 -25.65 21.93
C ASP A 493 -7.37 -24.42 21.29
N PRO A 494 -8.10 -23.55 20.57
CA PRO A 494 -7.49 -22.46 19.79
C PRO A 494 -7.02 -21.27 20.63
N ASP A 495 -7.45 -21.14 21.88
CA ASP A 495 -7.09 -20.03 22.78
C ASP A 495 -5.95 -20.42 23.75
N THR A 496 -5.84 -21.70 24.11
CA THR A 496 -4.85 -22.24 25.07
C THR A 496 -3.75 -23.08 24.43
N GLY A 497 -4.04 -23.85 23.37
CA GLY A 497 -3.08 -24.72 22.68
C GLY A 497 -2.95 -26.13 23.25
N GLU A 498 -3.80 -26.53 24.21
CA GLU A 498 -3.81 -27.87 24.82
C GLU A 498 -4.76 -28.86 24.12
N PRO A 499 -4.54 -30.19 24.23
CA PRO A 499 -5.44 -31.20 23.70
C PRO A 499 -6.77 -31.23 24.46
N ILE A 500 -7.90 -31.34 23.75
CA ILE A 500 -9.22 -31.44 24.37
C ILE A 500 -9.48 -32.89 24.82
N GLU A 501 -9.41 -33.16 26.12
CA GLU A 501 -9.91 -34.42 26.70
C GLU A 501 -11.45 -34.43 26.70
N GLY A 502 -12.03 -35.48 26.11
CA GLY A 502 -13.47 -35.59 25.95
C GLY A 502 -14.17 -36.08 27.22
N SER A 503 -14.96 -35.21 27.85
CA SER A 503 -15.93 -35.59 28.87
C SER A 503 -17.35 -35.24 28.41
N ALA A 504 -18.25 -36.22 28.48
CA ALA A 504 -19.66 -36.04 28.12
C ALA A 504 -20.48 -35.62 29.34
N GLY A 505 -21.22 -34.52 29.22
CA GLY A 505 -22.15 -34.05 30.25
C GLY A 505 -23.08 -32.97 29.68
N GLY A 506 -24.35 -33.30 29.52
CA GLY A 506 -25.37 -32.36 29.05
C GLY A 506 -25.90 -31.46 30.17
N GLY A 507 -26.38 -30.27 29.82
CA GLY A 507 -27.06 -29.36 30.73
C GLY A 507 -27.34 -28.02 30.07
N ASP A 508 -28.62 -27.69 29.88
CA ASP A 508 -29.04 -26.36 29.43
C ASP A 508 -28.66 -25.30 30.48
N ALA A 509 -27.87 -24.31 30.06
CA ALA A 509 -27.58 -23.12 30.84
C ALA A 509 -27.84 -21.87 29.99
N SER A 510 -28.94 -21.18 30.29
CA SER A 510 -29.34 -19.95 29.61
C SER A 510 -28.34 -18.81 29.92
N VAL A 511 -27.64 -18.34 28.89
CA VAL A 511 -26.72 -17.20 29.02
C VAL A 511 -27.52 -15.91 29.09
N VAL A 512 -27.86 -15.49 30.31
CA VAL A 512 -28.44 -14.16 30.59
C VAL A 512 -27.34 -13.11 30.45
N GLY A 513 -27.37 -12.37 29.34
CA GLY A 513 -26.45 -11.25 29.10
C GLY A 513 -26.73 -10.09 30.04
N ASN A 514 -25.89 -9.92 31.08
CA ASN A 514 -25.97 -8.78 31.98
C ASN A 514 -25.26 -7.56 31.33
N PRO A 515 -25.94 -6.45 31.04
CA PRO A 515 -25.35 -5.33 30.31
C PRO A 515 -24.36 -4.56 31.17
N VAL A 516 -23.06 -4.66 30.84
CA VAL A 516 -22.02 -3.84 31.47
C VAL A 516 -22.17 -2.39 30.98
N THR A 517 -22.82 -1.55 31.79
CA THR A 517 -22.85 -0.11 31.59
C THR A 517 -21.48 0.48 31.90
N LEU A 518 -20.82 1.04 30.88
CA LEU A 518 -19.59 1.79 31.09
C LEU A 518 -19.89 3.08 31.84
N ALA A 519 -19.38 3.19 33.06
CA ALA A 519 -19.50 4.39 33.87
C ALA A 519 -18.89 5.60 33.14
N ALA A 520 -19.70 6.64 32.94
CA ALA A 520 -19.26 7.91 32.36
C ALA A 520 -18.42 8.70 33.38
N GLY A 521 -17.14 8.32 33.53
CA GLY A 521 -16.16 9.01 34.36
C GLY A 521 -15.85 10.41 33.83
N GLY A 522 -16.41 11.44 34.48
CA GLY A 522 -16.32 12.82 34.02
C GLY A 522 -14.96 13.47 34.26
N SER A 523 -14.36 13.99 33.18
CA SER A 523 -13.54 15.21 33.23
C SER A 523 -13.63 15.91 31.87
N PRO A 524 -13.70 17.26 31.82
CA PRO A 524 -13.75 17.99 30.56
C PRO A 524 -12.36 18.02 29.92
N GLY A 525 -11.97 16.93 29.27
CA GLY A 525 -10.72 16.85 28.53
C GLY A 525 -10.64 17.88 27.40
N LEU A 526 -9.46 18.00 26.77
CA LEU A 526 -9.10 19.01 25.76
C LEU A 526 -10.19 19.32 24.71
N ARG A 527 -11.01 18.34 24.31
CA ARG A 527 -12.15 18.53 23.40
C ARG A 527 -13.23 19.47 23.94
N GLY A 528 -13.57 19.40 25.23
CA GLY A 528 -14.55 20.30 25.86
C GLY A 528 -14.05 21.75 25.89
N VAL A 529 -12.77 21.93 26.22
CA VAL A 529 -12.10 23.24 26.17
C VAL A 529 -12.11 23.81 24.75
N LEU A 530 -11.76 23.01 23.74
CA LEU A 530 -11.77 23.42 22.33
C LEU A 530 -13.19 23.75 21.80
N MET A 531 -14.21 23.01 22.24
CA MET A 531 -15.62 23.30 21.90
C MET A 531 -16.08 24.63 22.50
N ALA A 532 -15.75 24.89 23.77
CA ALA A 532 -16.05 26.17 24.43
C ALA A 532 -15.34 27.35 23.75
N LEU A 533 -14.04 27.21 23.43
CA LEU A 533 -13.26 28.21 22.71
C LEU A 533 -13.85 28.50 21.31
N SER A 534 -14.30 27.45 20.60
CA SER A 534 -14.95 27.59 19.29
C SER A 534 -16.27 28.35 19.38
N ALA A 535 -17.09 28.07 20.41
CA ALA A 535 -18.34 28.77 20.66
C ALA A 535 -18.12 30.27 20.98
N VAL A 536 -17.13 30.59 21.81
CA VAL A 536 -16.75 31.98 22.13
C VAL A 536 -16.25 32.73 20.89
N LEU A 537 -15.43 32.11 20.05
CA LEU A 537 -14.95 32.72 18.80
C LEU A 537 -16.10 32.98 17.81
N LEU A 538 -17.04 32.05 17.66
CA LEU A 538 -18.23 32.24 16.83
C LEU A 538 -19.12 33.39 17.34
N LEU A 539 -19.34 33.46 18.65
CA LEU A 539 -20.05 34.59 19.29
C LEU A 539 -19.33 35.93 19.04
N GLY A 540 -18.00 35.96 19.13
CA GLY A 540 -17.19 37.14 18.82
C GLY A 540 -17.35 37.62 17.37
N VAL A 541 -17.38 36.69 16.41
CA VAL A 541 -17.56 37.00 14.97
C VAL A 541 -18.99 37.47 14.66
N VAL A 542 -20.01 36.94 15.33
CA VAL A 542 -21.42 37.31 15.10
C VAL A 542 -21.77 38.64 15.80
N VAL A 543 -21.29 38.87 17.01
CA VAL A 543 -21.69 40.01 17.86
C VAL A 543 -20.73 41.20 17.74
N GLY A 544 -19.45 40.97 17.42
CA GLY A 544 -18.44 42.04 17.27
C GLY A 544 -18.78 43.08 16.20
N PRO A 545 -19.07 42.69 14.94
CA PRO A 545 -19.41 43.64 13.87
C PRO A 545 -20.61 44.55 14.18
N PRO A 546 -21.79 44.07 14.64
CA PRO A 546 -22.91 44.96 14.95
C PRO A 546 -22.66 45.86 16.17
N LEU A 547 -21.91 45.43 17.18
CA LEU A 547 -21.55 46.29 18.32
C LEU A 547 -20.56 47.39 17.94
N THR A 548 -19.52 47.06 17.17
CA THR A 548 -18.54 48.05 16.67
C THR A 548 -19.19 49.06 15.73
N ALA A 549 -20.08 48.62 14.83
CA ALA A 549 -20.88 49.52 13.99
C ALA A 549 -21.76 50.47 14.81
N ARG A 550 -22.46 49.98 15.85
CA ARG A 550 -23.24 50.83 16.76
C ARG A 550 -22.37 51.83 17.53
N ALA A 551 -21.20 51.41 18.01
CA ALA A 551 -20.26 52.29 18.73
C ALA A 551 -19.72 53.41 17.83
N LEU A 552 -19.37 53.10 16.58
CA LEU A 552 -18.94 54.09 15.59
C LEU A 552 -20.07 55.07 15.22
N ALA A 553 -21.29 54.58 15.01
CA ALA A 553 -22.45 55.43 14.74
C ALA A 553 -22.77 56.38 15.90
N ALA A 554 -22.72 55.91 17.15
CA ALA A 554 -22.92 56.73 18.33
C ALA A 554 -21.81 57.79 18.50
N ARG A 555 -20.57 57.46 18.13
CA ARG A 555 -19.42 58.37 18.19
C ARG A 555 -19.48 59.47 17.13
N ASN A 556 -20.03 59.18 15.95
CA ASN A 556 -20.29 60.20 14.91
C ASN A 556 -21.43 61.14 15.32
N ARG A 557 -22.53 60.62 15.87
CA ARG A 557 -23.64 61.44 16.41
C ARG A 557 -23.26 62.35 17.59
N ARG A 558 -22.09 62.15 18.23
CA ARG A 558 -21.54 63.07 19.24
C ARG A 558 -20.62 64.15 18.66
N LYS A 559 -20.22 64.05 17.39
CA LYS A 559 -19.44 65.09 16.68
C LYS A 559 -20.36 66.08 15.95
N GLU A 560 -21.53 65.62 15.53
CA GLU A 560 -22.61 66.48 15.05
C GLU A 560 -23.44 66.94 16.26
N GLY A 561 -23.08 68.08 16.84
CA GLY A 561 -23.88 68.71 17.90
C GLY A 561 -25.29 69.08 17.41
N PRO A 562 -26.26 69.28 18.34
CA PRO A 562 -27.59 69.71 17.95
C PRO A 562 -27.52 71.06 17.21
N ARG A 563 -28.28 71.15 16.11
CA ARG A 563 -28.52 72.42 15.40
C ARG A 563 -29.53 73.28 16.15
#